data_AF-A0A2I0M5E4-F1
#
_entry.id   AF-A0A2I0M5E4-F1
#
_cell.length_a   1.000
_cell.length_b   1.000
_cell.length_c   1.000
_cell.angle_alpha   90.00
_cell.angle_beta   90.00
_cell.angle_gamma   90.00
#
_symmetry.space_group_name_H-M   'P 1'
#
loop_
_entity.id
_entity.type
_entity.pdbx_description
1 polymer ?
#
loop_
_entity_poly.entity_id
_entity_poly.type
_entity_poly.pdbx_seq_one_letter_code
_entity_poly.pdbx_strand_id
1 'polypeptide(L)'
;MEITKVTQKDVTMIIYEFLQQIFQLFSKNLPVGAWNTSKIEKFQNGLHQQIEELEICLSEEQPKARNIFQTWILKSTTFSVKKYFQRITSFLKDKQYSHCSWEAVQMELRTCLIIFDSLLKKQAT
;
A
#
# COMPACT_ATOMS: atom_id res chain seq x y z
N MET A 1 18.58 15.21 19.35
CA MET A 1 18.12 14.19 18.39
C MET A 1 16.62 14.09 18.58
N GLU A 2 15.85 14.85 17.79
CA GLU A 2 14.39 14.83 17.89
C GLU A 2 13.88 13.53 17.27
N ILE A 3 13.45 12.59 18.11
CA ILE A 3 12.69 11.42 17.68
C ILE A 3 11.35 11.95 17.17
N THR A 4 11.25 12.07 15.85
CA THR A 4 10.12 12.67 15.15
C THR A 4 8.88 11.81 15.39
N LYS A 5 7.85 12.34 16.04
CA LYS A 5 6.56 11.65 16.17
C LYS A 5 5.93 11.53 14.79
N VAL A 6 5.88 10.30 14.25
CA VAL A 6 5.04 9.96 13.09
C VAL A 6 3.58 10.26 13.47
N THR A 7 2.89 11.07 12.67
CA THR A 7 1.49 11.41 12.94
C THR A 7 0.55 10.35 12.38
N GLN A 8 -0.68 10.28 12.88
CA GLN A 8 -1.70 9.38 12.36
C GLN A 8 -1.94 9.58 10.86
N LYS A 9 -2.01 10.84 10.43
CA LYS A 9 -2.13 11.22 9.02
C LYS A 9 -0.97 10.72 8.16
N ASP A 10 0.25 10.74 8.69
CA ASP A 10 1.41 10.20 7.98
C ASP A 10 1.28 8.70 7.75
N VAL A 11 0.80 7.95 8.74
CA VAL A 11 0.51 6.51 8.59
C VAL A 11 -0.64 6.27 7.61
N THR A 12 -1.72 7.03 7.69
CA THR A 12 -2.86 6.93 6.76
C THR A 12 -2.42 7.12 5.30
N MET A 13 -1.59 8.12 5.00
CA MET A 13 -1.11 8.35 3.63
C MET A 13 -0.10 7.29 3.16
N ILE A 14 0.71 6.74 4.05
CA ILE A 14 1.61 5.62 3.72
C ILE A 14 0.77 4.39 3.33
N ILE A 15 -0.28 4.10 4.11
CA ILE A 15 -1.20 3.00 3.83
C ILE A 15 -1.95 3.26 2.52
N TYR A 16 -2.45 4.48 2.29
CA TYR A 16 -3.09 4.87 1.04
C TYR A 16 -2.19 4.59 -0.17
N GLU A 17 -0.94 5.07 -0.17
CA GLU A 17 0.01 4.80 -1.24
C GLU A 17 0.30 3.30 -1.37
N PHE A 18 0.43 2.57 -0.26
CA PHE A 18 0.66 1.13 -0.27
C PHE A 18 -0.49 0.36 -0.93
N LEU A 19 -1.75 0.67 -0.58
CA LEU A 19 -2.93 0.05 -1.18
C LEU A 19 -3.05 0.38 -2.67
N GLN A 20 -2.74 1.61 -3.08
CA GLN A 20 -2.67 1.99 -4.50
C GLN A 20 -1.66 1.15 -5.27
N GLN A 21 -0.46 0.93 -4.71
CA GLN A 21 0.56 0.10 -5.35
C GLN A 21 0.14 -1.38 -5.44
N ILE A 22 -0.55 -1.93 -4.42
CA ILE A 22 -1.13 -3.28 -4.51
C ILE A 22 -2.15 -3.33 -5.65
N PHE A 23 -3.10 -2.39 -5.70
CA PHE A 23 -4.12 -2.37 -6.74
C PHE A 23 -3.47 -2.36 -8.14
N GLN A 24 -2.47 -1.52 -8.37
CA GLN A 24 -1.73 -1.46 -9.64
C GLN A 24 -1.01 -2.77 -9.98
N LEU A 25 -0.39 -3.41 -8.98
CA LEU A 25 0.33 -4.68 -9.16
C LEU A 25 -0.62 -5.78 -9.65
N PHE A 26 -1.78 -5.91 -9.00
CA PHE A 26 -2.79 -6.93 -9.32
C PHE A 26 -3.58 -6.64 -10.59
N SER A 27 -3.62 -5.39 -11.06
CA SER A 27 -4.32 -5.04 -12.32
C SER A 27 -3.48 -5.25 -13.58
N LYS A 28 -2.14 -5.30 -13.48
CA LYS A 28 -1.25 -5.31 -14.66
C LYS A 28 -0.52 -6.62 -14.93
N ASN A 29 -0.33 -7.47 -13.92
CA ASN A 29 0.70 -8.53 -13.97
C ASN A 29 0.18 -9.94 -13.69
N LEU A 30 -1.13 -10.18 -13.77
CA LEU A 30 -1.69 -11.49 -13.44
C LEU A 30 -1.18 -12.57 -14.41
N PRO A 31 -0.60 -13.67 -13.92
CA PRO A 31 -0.15 -14.75 -14.78
C PRO A 31 -1.37 -15.46 -15.38
N VAL A 32 -1.31 -15.66 -16.70
CA VAL A 32 -2.39 -16.26 -17.50
C VAL A 32 -2.73 -17.64 -16.95
N GLY A 33 -3.99 -17.85 -16.59
CA GLY A 33 -4.54 -19.18 -16.23
C GLY A 33 -4.24 -19.70 -14.82
N ALA A 34 -3.45 -19.00 -13.99
CA ALA A 34 -3.10 -19.48 -12.66
C ALA A 34 -4.06 -19.02 -11.54
N TRP A 35 -4.98 -18.11 -11.81
CA TRP A 35 -5.81 -17.48 -10.78
C TRP A 35 -7.30 -17.56 -11.07
N ASN A 36 -8.09 -17.67 -10.00
CA ASN A 36 -9.55 -17.56 -10.09
C ASN A 36 -9.92 -16.08 -10.25
N THR A 37 -10.28 -15.68 -11.48
CA THR A 37 -10.63 -14.31 -11.86
C THR A 37 -11.64 -13.67 -10.89
N SER A 38 -12.68 -14.40 -10.50
CA SER A 38 -13.69 -13.88 -9.57
C SER A 38 -13.12 -13.54 -8.18
N LYS A 39 -12.13 -14.30 -7.69
CA LYS A 39 -11.47 -13.98 -6.42
C LYS A 39 -10.60 -12.73 -6.54
N ILE A 40 -9.93 -12.54 -7.67
CA ILE A 40 -9.11 -11.34 -7.91
C ILE A 40 -10.00 -10.11 -8.03
N GLU A 41 -11.08 -10.19 -8.80
CA GLU A 41 -12.02 -9.06 -8.96
C GLU A 41 -12.60 -8.63 -7.62
N LYS A 42 -13.04 -9.59 -6.79
CA LYS A 42 -13.50 -9.28 -5.43
C LYS A 42 -12.44 -8.60 -4.58
N PHE A 43 -11.19 -9.06 -4.68
CA PHE A 43 -10.07 -8.46 -3.97
C PHE A 43 -9.77 -7.04 -4.46
N GLN A 44 -9.74 -6.82 -5.78
CA GLN A 44 -9.54 -5.50 -6.39
C GLN A 44 -10.65 -4.52 -6.01
N ASN A 45 -11.91 -4.96 -6.03
CA ASN A 45 -13.05 -4.14 -5.62
C ASN A 45 -12.96 -3.76 -4.14
N GLY A 46 -12.61 -4.71 -3.26
CA GLY A 46 -12.41 -4.42 -1.84
C GLY A 46 -11.26 -3.43 -1.59
N LEU A 47 -10.15 -3.57 -2.32
CA LEU A 47 -9.04 -2.60 -2.27
C LEU A 47 -9.47 -1.21 -2.76
N HIS A 48 -10.23 -1.16 -3.86
CA HIS A 48 -10.70 0.11 -4.41
C HIS A 48 -11.58 0.85 -3.40
N GLN A 49 -12.53 0.15 -2.77
CA GLN A 49 -13.37 0.72 -1.73
C GLN A 49 -12.54 1.26 -0.55
N GLN A 50 -11.55 0.51 -0.06
CA GLN A 50 -10.68 0.99 1.03
C GLN A 50 -9.87 2.22 0.65
N ILE A 51 -9.43 2.32 -0.61
CA ILE A 51 -8.72 3.50 -1.11
C ILE A 51 -9.65 4.72 -1.14
N GLU A 52 -10.89 4.56 -1.61
CA GLU A 52 -11.89 5.63 -1.62
C GLU A 52 -12.22 6.12 -0.19
N GLU A 53 -12.42 5.21 0.76
CA GLU A 53 -12.67 5.55 2.16
C GLU A 53 -11.50 6.35 2.77
N LEU A 54 -10.26 5.93 2.52
CA LEU A 54 -9.07 6.65 2.99
C LEU A 54 -8.94 8.03 2.33
N GLU A 55 -9.29 8.17 1.05
CA GLU A 55 -9.25 9.44 0.33
C GLU A 55 -10.23 10.46 0.94
N ILE A 56 -11.43 10.02 1.29
CA ILE A 56 -12.43 10.84 2.00
C ILE A 56 -11.87 11.30 3.34
N CYS A 57 -11.35 10.39 4.17
CA CYS A 57 -10.77 10.74 5.47
C CYS A 57 -9.61 11.74 5.34
N LEU A 58 -8.74 11.58 4.34
CA LEU A 58 -7.62 12.48 4.10
C LEU A 58 -8.07 13.88 3.64
N SER A 59 -9.19 13.96 2.91
CA SER A 59 -9.79 15.20 2.40
C SER A 59 -10.52 15.99 3.49
N GLU A 60 -11.28 15.32 4.37
CA GLU A 60 -12.02 15.96 5.47
C GLU A 60 -11.11 16.59 6.53
N GLU A 61 -9.92 16.06 6.72
CA GLU A 61 -8.91 16.59 7.66
C GLU A 61 -8.08 17.77 7.11
N GLN A 62 -8.46 18.41 6.00
CA GLN A 62 -7.82 19.66 5.56
C GLN A 62 -8.50 20.88 6.20
N PRO A 63 -7.94 21.35 7.33
CA PRO A 63 -7.61 22.77 7.39
C PRO A 63 -6.22 23.02 8.00
N LYS A 64 -5.39 23.77 7.25
CA LYS A 64 -4.18 24.54 7.65
C LYS A 64 -2.80 23.89 7.45
N ALA A 65 -2.03 24.56 6.58
CA ALA A 65 -0.56 24.64 6.47
C ALA A 65 0.25 23.48 7.10
N ARG A 66 0.41 22.39 6.33
CA ARG A 66 1.45 21.38 6.60
C ARG A 66 2.83 22.06 6.48
N ASN A 67 3.73 21.84 7.44
CA ASN A 67 5.08 22.37 7.31
C ASN A 67 5.83 21.67 6.14
N ILE A 68 6.80 22.36 5.55
CA ILE A 68 7.54 21.87 4.37
C ILE A 68 8.27 20.55 4.67
N PHE A 69 8.76 20.39 5.90
CA PHE A 69 9.54 19.23 6.34
C PHE A 69 8.69 17.95 6.45
N GLN A 70 7.47 18.02 7.01
CA GLN A 70 6.48 16.95 7.06
C GLN A 70 6.01 16.56 5.66
N THR A 71 5.83 17.55 4.77
CA THR A 71 5.53 17.30 3.35
C THR A 71 6.66 16.54 2.68
N TRP A 72 7.91 16.90 2.98
CA TRP A 72 9.09 16.24 2.43
C TRP A 72 9.28 14.82 2.97
N ILE A 73 9.13 14.60 4.27
CA ILE A 73 9.16 13.25 4.88
C ILE A 73 8.09 12.37 4.23
N LEU A 74 6.87 12.86 4.11
CA LEU A 74 5.80 12.11 3.46
C LEU A 74 6.16 11.74 2.02
N LYS A 75 6.62 12.70 1.22
CA LYS A 75 7.07 12.46 -0.17
C LYS A 75 8.19 11.42 -0.25
N SER A 76 9.12 11.47 0.71
CA SER A 76 10.20 10.48 0.81
C SER A 76 9.68 9.09 1.17
N THR A 77 8.70 9.00 2.07
CA THR A 77 8.13 7.71 2.47
C THR A 77 7.25 7.11 1.37
N THR A 78 6.41 7.90 0.70
CA THR A 78 5.64 7.42 -0.47
C THR A 78 6.57 7.00 -1.61
N PHE A 79 7.68 7.70 -1.81
CA PHE A 79 8.73 7.27 -2.75
C PHE A 79 9.36 5.93 -2.34
N SER A 80 9.57 5.70 -1.05
CA SER A 80 10.09 4.44 -0.53
C SER A 80 9.13 3.27 -0.77
N VAL A 81 7.82 3.50 -0.60
CA VAL A 81 6.77 2.52 -0.95
C VAL A 81 6.82 2.18 -2.44
N LYS A 82 6.88 3.18 -3.32
CA LYS A 82 7.01 2.95 -4.77
C LYS A 82 8.25 2.13 -5.12
N LYS A 83 9.40 2.45 -4.51
CA LYS A 83 10.66 1.71 -4.71
C LYS A 83 10.54 0.25 -4.25
N TYR A 84 9.82 0.01 -3.16
CA TYR A 84 9.52 -1.34 -2.68
C TYR A 84 8.71 -2.14 -3.71
N PHE A 85 7.63 -1.57 -4.26
CA PHE A 85 6.85 -2.25 -5.31
C PHE A 85 7.58 -2.40 -6.64
N GLN A 86 8.51 -1.49 -6.97
CA GLN A 86 9.41 -1.67 -8.10
C GLN A 86 10.31 -2.91 -7.92
N ARG A 87 10.79 -3.18 -6.69
CA ARG A 87 11.56 -4.39 -6.39
C ARG A 87 10.71 -5.65 -6.50
N ILE A 88 9.47 -5.62 -5.99
CA ILE A 88 8.51 -6.73 -6.16
C ILE A 88 8.28 -7.01 -7.65
N THR A 89 8.02 -5.96 -8.43
CA THR A 89 7.77 -6.09 -9.87
C THR A 89 9.00 -6.64 -10.60
N SER A 90 10.20 -6.21 -10.23
CA SER A 90 11.45 -6.72 -10.80
C SER A 90 11.66 -8.19 -10.43
N PHE A 91 11.44 -8.57 -9.16
CA PHE A 91 11.48 -9.96 -8.71
C PHE A 91 10.51 -10.86 -9.49
N LEU A 92 9.26 -10.42 -9.68
CA LEU A 92 8.28 -11.16 -10.45
C LEU A 92 8.72 -11.34 -11.91
N LYS A 93 9.27 -10.30 -12.54
CA LYS A 93 9.84 -10.37 -13.90
C LYS A 93 10.99 -11.36 -13.99
N ASP A 94 11.94 -11.30 -13.06
CA ASP A 94 13.11 -12.19 -13.00
C ASP A 94 12.69 -13.66 -12.83
N LYS A 95 11.57 -13.89 -12.12
CA LYS A 95 10.97 -15.22 -11.92
C LYS A 95 9.88 -15.57 -12.94
N GLN A 96 9.80 -14.80 -14.03
CA GLN A 96 8.86 -14.98 -15.15
C GLN A 96 7.40 -15.13 -14.70
N TYR A 97 7.02 -14.43 -13.62
CA TYR A 97 5.67 -14.48 -13.04
C TYR A 97 5.20 -15.91 -12.73
N SER A 98 6.13 -16.81 -12.39
CA SER A 98 5.82 -18.18 -11.96
C SER A 98 4.89 -18.23 -10.75
N HIS A 99 4.13 -19.32 -10.61
CA HIS A 99 3.21 -19.52 -9.48
C HIS A 99 3.89 -19.30 -8.12
N CYS A 100 5.04 -19.93 -7.89
CA CYS A 100 5.77 -19.80 -6.62
C CYS A 100 6.24 -18.36 -6.35
N SER A 101 6.61 -17.59 -7.38
CA SER A 101 6.98 -16.18 -7.21
C SER A 101 5.77 -15.33 -6.79
N TRP A 102 4.59 -15.63 -7.32
CA TRP A 102 3.35 -14.98 -6.92
C TRP A 102 2.90 -15.36 -5.52
N GLU A 103 3.02 -16.63 -5.14
CA GLU A 103 2.75 -17.07 -3.76
C GLU A 103 3.65 -16.35 -2.76
N ALA A 104 4.95 -16.19 -3.08
CA ALA A 104 5.87 -15.42 -2.26
C ALA A 104 5.42 -13.96 -2.07
N VAL A 105 5.05 -13.29 -3.17
CA VAL A 105 4.54 -11.90 -3.13
C VAL A 105 3.23 -11.81 -2.35
N GLN A 106 2.31 -12.75 -2.53
CA GLN A 106 1.06 -12.79 -1.77
C GLN A 106 1.30 -12.94 -0.26
N MET A 107 2.23 -13.81 0.14
CA MET A 107 2.60 -13.98 1.54
C MET A 107 3.17 -12.68 2.13
N GLU A 108 4.10 -12.05 1.41
CA GLU A 108 4.71 -10.79 1.83
C GLU A 108 3.65 -9.68 2.00
N LEU A 109 2.77 -9.50 1.02
CA LEU A 109 1.70 -8.50 1.06
C LEU A 109 0.69 -8.77 2.19
N ARG A 110 0.34 -10.04 2.44
CA ARG A 110 -0.52 -10.41 3.59
C ARG A 110 0.12 -9.99 4.91
N THR A 111 1.41 -10.26 5.08
CA THR A 111 2.15 -9.84 6.28
C THR A 111 2.14 -8.32 6.43
N CYS A 112 2.37 -7.57 5.35
CA CYS A 112 2.30 -6.10 5.38
C CYS A 112 0.91 -5.59 5.79
N LEU A 113 -0.17 -6.16 5.23
CA LEU A 113 -1.54 -5.75 5.56
C LEU A 113 -1.89 -6.02 7.03
N ILE A 114 -1.44 -7.15 7.59
CA ILE A 114 -1.61 -7.45 9.02
C ILE A 114 -0.87 -6.41 9.89
N ILE A 115 0.35 -6.04 9.49
CA ILE A 115 1.12 -5.00 10.19
C ILE A 115 0.36 -3.66 10.13
N PHE A 116 -0.16 -3.26 8.96
CA PHE A 116 -0.90 -2.01 8.82
C PHE A 116 -2.19 -1.99 9.65
N ASP A 117 -2.98 -3.06 9.64
CA ASP A 117 -4.16 -3.19 10.50
C ASP A 117 -3.79 -3.01 11.98
N SER A 118 -2.68 -3.63 12.43
CA SER A 118 -2.20 -3.47 13.80
C SER A 118 -1.77 -2.04 14.13
N LEU A 119 -1.19 -1.31 13.16
CA LEU A 119 -0.75 0.07 13.31
C LEU A 119 -1.93 1.03 13.36
N LEU A 120 -2.95 0.83 12.52
CA LEU A 120 -4.18 1.62 12.52
C LEU A 120 -4.94 1.46 13.83
N LYS A 121 -5.09 0.22 14.33
CA LYS A 121 -5.77 -0.04 15.61
C LYS A 121 -5.08 0.62 16.80
N LYS A 122 -3.74 0.63 16.83
CA LYS A 122 -2.97 1.29 17.89
C LYS A 122 -3.11 2.81 17.92
N GLN A 123 -3.51 3.43 16.82
CA GLN A 123 -3.69 4.88 16.73
C GLN A 123 -5.12 5.33 17.03
N ALA A 124 -6.08 4.39 17.08
CA ALA A 124 -7.48 4.66 17.45
C ALA A 124 -7.74 4.59 18.97
N THR A 125 -6.72 4.31 19.78
CA THR A 125 -6.77 4.23 21.26
C THR A 125 -5.97 5.36 21.87
#